data_AF-A0A3P1TB63-F1
#
_entry.id   AF-A0A3P1TB63-F1
#
_cell.length_a   1.000
_cell.length_b   1.000
_cell.length_c   1.000
_cell.angle_alpha   90.00
_cell.angle_beta   90.00
_cell.angle_gamma   90.00
#
_symmetry.space_group_name_H-M   'P 1'
#
loop_
_entity.id
_entity.type
_entity.pdbx_description
1 polymer ?
#
loop_
_entity_poly.entity_id
_entity_poly.type
_entity_poly.pdbx_seq_one_letter_code
_entity_poly.pdbx_strand_id
1 'polypeptide(L)'
;MTAWSIEPSGLQTLLTNAETEKDLLYGALEDSDFETIYTNLQSAGDIRGDVFTALSGLFEDNKEALKTICSSVTAGIVGTTYASRAYMQGNEDMATSVEAEMMNAADTGDFTYFEQLAQQEEGVS
;
A
#
# COMPACT_ATOMS: atom_id res chain seq x y z
N MET A 1 -10.64 9.22 22.22
CA MET A 1 -9.97 8.73 21.00
C MET A 1 -10.37 7.28 20.82
N THR A 2 -10.88 6.88 19.65
CA THR A 2 -11.08 5.45 19.36
C THR A 2 -9.70 4.82 19.29
N ALA A 3 -9.40 3.88 20.21
CA ALA A 3 -8.12 3.20 20.25
C ALA A 3 -7.77 2.69 18.84
N TRP A 4 -6.71 3.24 18.26
CA TRP A 4 -6.27 2.90 16.92
C TRP A 4 -5.52 1.58 17.02
N SER A 5 -6.17 0.49 16.62
CA SER A 5 -5.61 -0.85 16.64
C SER A 5 -5.59 -1.39 15.21
N ILE A 6 -4.41 -1.77 14.72
CA ILE A 6 -4.27 -2.48 13.45
C ILE A 6 -4.61 -3.93 13.70
N GLU A 7 -5.61 -4.47 13.01
CA GLU A 7 -5.88 -5.91 12.98
C GLU A 7 -4.96 -6.58 11.95
N PRO A 8 -3.92 -7.34 12.37
CA PRO A 8 -2.90 -7.83 11.43
C PRO A 8 -3.47 -8.81 10.39
N SER A 9 -4.40 -9.68 10.80
CA SER A 9 -5.10 -10.63 9.93
C SER A 9 -5.95 -9.95 8.87
N GLY A 10 -6.72 -8.94 9.27
CA GLY A 10 -7.55 -8.14 8.36
C GLY A 10 -6.69 -7.38 7.35
N LEU A 11 -5.60 -6.77 7.82
CA LEU A 11 -4.66 -6.06 6.94
C LEU A 11 -3.97 -7.01 5.95
N GLN A 12 -3.50 -8.17 6.40
CA GLN A 12 -2.85 -9.14 5.53
C GLN A 12 -3.80 -9.68 4.44
N THR A 13 -5.06 -9.91 4.81
CA THR A 13 -6.11 -10.29 3.85
C THR A 13 -6.33 -9.19 2.81
N LEU A 14 -6.43 -7.94 3.26
CA LEU A 14 -6.61 -6.79 2.36
C LEU A 14 -5.43 -6.62 1.39
N LEU A 15 -4.20 -6.73 1.89
CA LEU A 15 -2.98 -6.64 1.07
C LEU A 15 -2.91 -7.78 0.06
N THR A 16 -3.26 -9.01 0.46
CA THR A 16 -3.28 -10.18 -0.43
C THR A 16 -4.31 -10.02 -1.56
N ASN A 17 -5.51 -9.50 -1.23
CA ASN A 17 -6.54 -9.20 -2.22
C ASN A 17 -6.07 -8.11 -3.18
N ALA A 18 -5.46 -7.04 -2.68
CA ALA A 18 -4.92 -5.96 -3.50
C ALA A 18 -3.79 -6.44 -4.43
N GLU A 19 -2.90 -7.34 -3.97
CA GLU A 19 -1.89 -7.98 -4.80
C GLU A 19 -2.52 -8.86 -5.90
N THR A 20 -3.55 -9.64 -5.56
CA THR A 20 -4.28 -10.48 -6.52
C THR A 20 -4.97 -9.65 -7.59
N GLU A 21 -5.67 -8.57 -7.20
CA GLU A 21 -6.32 -7.66 -8.15
C GLU A 21 -5.30 -6.93 -9.03
N LYS A 22 -4.16 -6.53 -8.46
CA LYS A 22 -3.03 -5.96 -9.21
C LYS A 22 -2.51 -6.96 -10.26
N ASP A 23 -2.32 -8.23 -9.90
CA ASP A 23 -1.83 -9.25 -10.83
C ASP A 23 -2.84 -9.54 -11.96
N LEU A 24 -4.14 -9.57 -11.65
CA LEU A 24 -5.19 -9.68 -12.65
C LEU A 24 -5.19 -8.49 -13.62
N LEU A 25 -5.02 -7.27 -13.10
CA LEU A 25 -4.93 -6.07 -13.93
C LEU A 25 -3.69 -6.07 -14.81
N TYR A 26 -2.53 -6.49 -14.29
CA TYR A 26 -1.32 -6.63 -15.09
C TYR A 26 -1.46 -7.70 -16.17
N GLY A 27 -2.05 -8.85 -15.85
CA GLY A 27 -2.31 -9.91 -16.82
C GLY A 27 -3.19 -9.43 -17.97
N ALA A 28 -4.30 -8.74 -17.65
CA ALA A 28 -5.19 -8.16 -18.64
C ALA A 28 -4.52 -7.05 -19.51
N LEU A 29 -3.45 -6.42 -19.02
CA LEU A 29 -2.66 -5.44 -19.78
C LEU A 29 -1.60 -6.10 -20.69
N GLU A 30 -1.12 -7.28 -20.31
CA GLU A 30 -0.18 -8.08 -21.11
C GLU A 30 -0.89 -8.92 -22.19
N ASP A 31 -2.19 -9.20 -22.01
CA ASP A 31 -2.98 -9.93 -22.99
C ASP A 31 -3.02 -9.23 -24.36
N SER A 32 -2.97 -10.06 -25.41
CA SER A 32 -2.98 -9.75 -26.85
C SER A 32 -4.21 -8.96 -27.36
N ASP A 33 -5.04 -8.45 -26.45
CA ASP A 33 -6.30 -7.78 -26.75
C ASP A 33 -6.06 -6.46 -27.49
N PHE A 34 -5.02 -5.72 -27.13
CA PHE A 34 -4.64 -4.51 -27.88
C PHE A 34 -3.97 -4.83 -29.22
N GLU A 35 -3.20 -5.92 -29.31
CA GLU A 35 -2.58 -6.37 -30.58
C GLU A 35 -3.63 -6.80 -31.60
N THR A 36 -4.68 -7.50 -31.16
CA THR A 36 -5.79 -7.91 -32.02
C THR A 36 -6.54 -6.69 -32.55
N ILE A 37 -6.78 -5.69 -31.70
CA ILE A 37 -7.39 -4.42 -32.11
C ILE A 37 -6.49 -3.69 -33.13
N TYR A 38 -5.19 -3.55 -32.86
CA TYR A 38 -4.23 -2.93 -33.76
C TYR A 38 -4.14 -3.64 -35.13
N THR A 39 -4.11 -4.97 -35.12
CA THR A 39 -4.04 -5.80 -36.33
C THR A 39 -5.29 -5.65 -37.19
N ASN A 40 -6.47 -5.63 -36.57
CA ASN A 40 -7.74 -5.39 -37.25
C ASN A 40 -7.85 -3.97 -37.80
N LEU A 41 -7.30 -2.99 -37.09
CA LEU A 41 -7.26 -1.59 -37.52
C LEU A 41 -6.29 -1.36 -38.68
N GLN A 42 -5.13 -2.03 -38.66
CA GLN A 42 -4.14 -1.95 -39.74
C GLN A 42 -4.63 -2.63 -41.04
N SER A 43 -5.45 -3.68 -40.92
CA SER A 43 -6.03 -4.38 -42.08
C SER A 43 -7.18 -3.61 -42.77
N ALA A 44 -7.69 -2.52 -42.18
CA ALA A 44 -8.79 -1.73 -42.72
C ALA A 44 -8.42 -0.79 -43.90
N GLY A 45 -7.13 -0.64 -44.21
CA GLY A 45 -6.63 0.11 -45.38
C GLY A 45 -6.60 1.64 -45.25
N ASP A 46 -5.97 2.29 -46.24
CA ASP A 46 -5.47 3.68 -46.24
C ASP A 46 -6.54 4.79 -46.07
N ILE A 47 -7.82 4.47 -46.29
CA ILE A 47 -8.95 5.43 -46.19
C ILE A 47 -9.20 5.92 -44.75
N ARG A 48 -8.57 5.31 -43.74
CA ARG A 48 -8.79 5.63 -42.31
C ARG A 48 -7.51 5.94 -41.52
N GLY A 49 -6.42 6.35 -42.18
CA GLY A 49 -5.11 6.59 -41.54
C GLY A 49 -5.14 7.53 -40.32
N ASP A 50 -5.94 8.59 -40.36
CA ASP A 50 -6.08 9.53 -39.23
C ASP A 50 -6.84 8.90 -38.05
N VAL A 51 -7.87 8.09 -38.34
CA VAL A 51 -8.64 7.35 -37.33
C VAL A 51 -7.78 6.25 -36.70
N PHE A 52 -6.96 5.58 -37.51
CA PHE A 52 -5.96 4.62 -37.03
C PHE A 52 -4.98 5.28 -36.07
N THR A 53 -4.43 6.43 -36.45
CA THR A 53 -3.47 7.18 -35.63
C THR A 53 -4.09 7.67 -34.31
N ALA A 54 -5.32 8.20 -34.35
CA ALA A 54 -6.02 8.64 -33.15
C ALA A 54 -6.37 7.49 -32.19
N LEU A 55 -6.83 6.35 -32.71
CA LEU A 55 -7.09 5.16 -31.89
C LEU A 55 -5.80 4.58 -31.32
N SER A 56 -4.74 4.56 -32.11
CA SER A 56 -3.40 4.12 -31.69
C SER A 56 -2.87 4.94 -30.53
N GLY A 57 -2.97 6.28 -30.62
CA GLY A 57 -2.59 7.20 -29.54
C GLY A 57 -3.47 7.03 -28.30
N LEU A 58 -4.79 6.91 -28.47
CA LEU A 58 -5.70 6.65 -27.35
C LEU A 58 -5.34 5.36 -26.61
N PHE A 59 -5.00 4.28 -27.32
CA PHE A 59 -4.60 3.03 -26.68
C PHE A 59 -3.27 3.16 -25.93
N GLU A 60 -2.28 3.85 -26.49
CA GLU A 60 -1.00 4.07 -25.82
C GLU A 60 -1.15 4.94 -24.56
N ASP A 61 -1.93 6.03 -24.64
CA ASP A 61 -2.23 6.90 -23.49
C ASP A 61 -2.94 6.13 -22.36
N ASN A 62 -3.92 5.29 -22.71
CA ASN A 62 -4.62 4.46 -21.73
C ASN A 62 -3.69 3.41 -21.11
N LYS A 63 -2.77 2.84 -21.90
CA LYS A 63 -1.75 1.89 -21.40
C LYS A 63 -0.82 2.57 -20.40
N GLU A 64 -0.36 3.79 -20.69
CA GLU A 64 0.48 4.57 -19.77
C GLU A 64 -0.27 4.95 -18.49
N ALA A 65 -1.52 5.38 -18.61
CA ALA A 65 -2.37 5.68 -17.46
C ALA A 65 -2.58 4.45 -16.56
N LEU A 66 -2.87 3.29 -17.15
CA LEU A 66 -3.07 2.03 -16.42
C LEU A 66 -1.78 1.55 -15.74
N LYS A 67 -0.62 1.67 -16.40
CA LYS A 67 0.69 1.41 -15.77
C LYS A 67 0.94 2.33 -14.57
N THR A 68 0.56 3.60 -14.67
CA THR A 68 0.69 4.57 -13.58
C THR A 68 -0.20 4.19 -12.38
N ILE A 69 -1.43 3.74 -12.64
CA ILE A 69 -2.34 3.21 -11.62
C ILE A 69 -1.73 1.99 -10.94
N CYS A 70 -1.25 1.02 -11.71
CA CYS A 70 -0.60 -0.18 -11.17
C CYS A 70 0.62 0.15 -10.29
N SER A 71 1.43 1.12 -10.71
CA SER A 71 2.58 1.60 -9.94
C SER A 71 2.14 2.25 -8.62
N SER A 72 1.05 3.02 -8.64
CA SER A 72 0.48 3.65 -7.45
C SER A 72 -0.11 2.64 -6.47
N VAL A 73 -0.82 1.63 -6.97
CA VAL A 73 -1.33 0.50 -6.15
C VAL A 73 -0.17 -0.25 -5.49
N THR A 74 0.90 -0.51 -6.24
CA THR A 74 2.12 -1.16 -5.71
C THR A 74 2.74 -0.31 -4.59
N ALA A 75 2.88 0.99 -4.80
CA ALA A 75 3.38 1.90 -3.77
C ALA A 75 2.49 1.92 -2.52
N GLY A 76 1.16 1.86 -2.69
CA GLY A 76 0.20 1.75 -1.60
C GLY A 76 0.35 0.47 -0.78
N ILE A 77 0.48 -0.69 -1.44
CA ILE A 77 0.69 -2.00 -0.80
C ILE A 77 2.00 -1.98 0.01
N VAL A 78 3.10 -1.55 -0.62
CA VAL A 78 4.42 -1.47 0.01
C VAL A 78 4.40 -0.49 1.19
N GLY A 79 3.89 0.73 0.98
CA GLY A 79 3.83 1.76 2.02
C GLY A 79 3.00 1.33 3.22
N THR A 80 1.84 0.71 2.99
CA THR A 80 0.96 0.21 4.07
C THR A 80 1.63 -0.94 4.82
N THR A 81 2.30 -1.85 4.11
CA THR A 81 3.06 -2.94 4.73
C THR A 81 4.17 -2.41 5.63
N TYR A 82 4.95 -1.43 5.14
CA TYR A 82 6.02 -0.82 5.93
C TYR A 82 5.48 -0.04 7.13
N ALA A 83 4.41 0.72 6.97
CA ALA A 83 3.78 1.45 8.07
C ALA A 83 3.28 0.50 9.16
N SER A 84 2.64 -0.61 8.79
CA SER A 84 2.18 -1.63 9.74
C SER A 84 3.35 -2.31 10.47
N ARG A 85 4.43 -2.64 9.76
CA ARG A 85 5.66 -3.19 10.39
C ARG A 85 6.29 -2.21 11.36
N ALA A 86 6.42 -0.93 10.97
CA ALA A 86 6.97 0.11 11.83
C ALA A 86 6.12 0.29 13.10
N TYR A 87 4.79 0.20 12.99
CA TYR A 87 3.89 0.23 14.14
C TYR A 87 4.09 -0.95 15.09
N MET A 88 4.14 -2.18 14.56
CA MET A 88 4.36 -3.38 15.39
C MET A 88 5.73 -3.33 16.07
N GLN A 89 6.78 -2.96 15.34
CA GLN A 89 8.12 -2.82 15.92
C GLN A 89 8.16 -1.74 17.01
N GLY A 90 7.54 -0.59 16.79
CA GLY A 90 7.46 0.47 17.80
C GLY A 90 6.74 0.03 19.07
N ASN A 91 5.68 -0.78 18.94
CA ASN A 91 4.99 -1.36 20.09
C ASN A 91 5.87 -2.38 20.85
N GLU A 92 6.62 -3.23 20.14
CA GLU A 92 7.57 -4.17 20.75
C GLU A 92 8.71 -3.44 21.48
N ASP A 93 9.25 -2.39 20.87
CA ASP A 93 10.31 -1.56 21.47
C ASP A 93 9.80 -0.84 22.74
N MET A 94 8.56 -0.32 22.70
CA MET A 94 7.90 0.26 23.89
C MET A 94 7.65 -0.79 24.97
N ALA A 95 7.11 -1.96 24.63
CA ALA A 95 6.87 -3.03 25.60
C ALA A 95 8.17 -3.47 26.28
N THR A 96 9.23 -3.65 25.49
CA THR A 96 10.57 -4.00 26.00
C THR A 96 11.11 -2.92 26.94
N SER A 97 10.95 -1.64 26.58
CA SER A 97 11.41 -0.51 27.40
C SER A 97 10.62 -0.42 28.72
N VAL A 98 9.31 -0.63 28.66
CA VAL A 98 8.42 -0.67 29.83
C VAL A 98 8.76 -1.85 30.74
N GLU A 99 9.03 -3.04 30.18
CA GLU A 99 9.44 -4.21 30.95
C GLU A 99 10.79 -4.00 31.65
N ALA A 100 11.78 -3.45 30.93
CA ALA A 100 13.09 -3.15 31.49
C ALA A 100 12.98 -2.15 32.65
N GLU A 101 12.21 -1.09 32.47
CA GLU A 101 12.05 -0.07 33.50
C GLU A 101 11.14 -0.52 34.64
N MET A 102 10.21 -1.45 34.39
CA MET A 102 9.43 -2.12 35.44
C MET A 102 10.36 -2.93 36.36
N MET A 103 11.31 -3.67 35.80
CA MET A 103 12.31 -4.40 36.59
C MET A 103 13.19 -3.46 37.39
N ASN A 104 13.65 -2.36 36.78
CA ASN A 104 14.46 -1.33 37.45
C ASN A 104 13.70 -0.67 38.61
N ALA A 105 12.45 -0.25 38.38
CA ALA A 105 11.59 0.33 39.40
C ALA A 105 11.28 -0.64 40.54
N ALA A 106 11.12 -1.94 40.24
CA ALA A 106 10.92 -2.97 41.27
C ALA A 106 12.14 -3.14 42.18
N ASP A 107 13.35 -2.99 41.65
CA ASP A 107 14.60 -3.11 42.41
C ASP A 107 14.98 -1.82 43.16
N THR A 108 14.71 -0.66 42.57
CA THR A 108 15.18 0.65 43.09
C THR A 108 14.10 1.43 43.82
N GLY A 109 12.83 1.12 43.58
CA GLY A 109 11.68 1.91 44.03
C GLY A 109 11.50 3.24 43.27
N ASP A 110 12.23 3.48 42.19
CA ASP A 110 12.09 4.67 41.35
C ASP A 110 11.03 4.47 40.27
N PHE A 111 9.92 5.21 40.36
CA PHE A 111 8.81 5.14 39.42
C PHE A 111 8.73 6.36 38.49
N THR A 112 9.76 7.22 38.49
CA THR A 112 9.76 8.50 37.74
C THR A 112 9.44 8.29 36.25
N TYR A 113 9.92 7.21 35.64
CA TYR A 113 9.61 6.89 34.24
C TYR A 113 8.10 6.71 33.99
N PHE A 114 7.42 5.95 34.87
CA PHE A 114 5.98 5.70 34.74
C PHE A 114 5.14 6.95 35.02
N GLU A 115 5.58 7.78 35.97
CA GLU A 115 4.94 9.07 36.25
C GLU A 115 5.01 10.03 35.07
N GLN A 116 6.15 10.07 34.37
CA GLN A 116 6.32 10.86 33.15
C GLN A 116 5.49 10.30 31.98
N LEU A 117 5.43 8.96 31.85
CA LEU A 117 4.63 8.29 30.84
C LEU A 117 3.14 8.63 31.01
N ALA A 118 2.63 8.59 32.24
CA ALA A 118 1.24 8.95 32.56
C ALA A 118 0.91 10.41 32.24
N GLN A 119 1.84 11.34 32.48
CA GLN A 119 1.66 12.76 32.15
C GLN A 119 1.62 13.03 30.64
N GLN A 120 2.31 12.22 29.83
CA GLN A 120 2.21 12.34 28.37
C GLN A 120 0.84 11.88 27.84
N GLU A 121 0.20 10.91 28.47
CA GLU A 121 -1.15 10.47 28.08
C GLU A 121 -2.24 11.49 28.49
N GLU A 122 -2.07 12.20 29.60
CA GLU A 122 -3.02 13.26 30.04
C GLU A 122 -2.87 14.59 29.28
N GLY A 123 -1.73 14.82 28.60
CA GLY A 123 -1.42 16.06 27.88
C GLY A 123 -2.00 16.18 26.46
N VAL A 124 -2.72 15.16 25.96
CA VAL A 124 -3.35 15.17 24.64
C VAL A 124 -4.85 15.44 24.79
N SER A 125 -5.22 16.70 25.04
CA SER A 125 -6.61 17.20 24.92
C SER A 125 -6.74 18.17 23.76
#